data_AF-A0A259FRY7-F1
#
_entry.id   AF-A0A259FRY7-F1
#
_cell.length_a   1.000
_cell.length_b   1.000
_cell.length_c   1.000
_cell.angle_alpha   90.00
_cell.angle_beta   90.00
_cell.angle_gamma   90.00
#
_symmetry.space_group_name_H-M   'P 1'
#
loop_
_entity.id
_entity.type
_entity.pdbx_description
1 polymer ?
#
loop_
_entity_poly.entity_id
_entity_poly.type
_entity_poly.pdbx_seq_one_letter_code
_entity_poly.pdbx_strand_id
1 'polypeptide(L)'
;MKQHSVREAWLEDAVRHLEPVFSKAGYAIPPVRVSCGFPASSSPRTTLGQCWPRERSGGGVNEIFISPKLDDPVQLLDTLVHELCHAVDDCFS
;
A
#
# COMPACT_ATOMS: atom_id res chain seq x y z
N MET A 1 -0.88 21.45 7.05
CA MET A 1 -0.53 20.03 6.77
C MET A 1 -0.65 19.26 8.06
N LYS A 2 -1.29 18.08 8.03
CA LYS A 2 -1.29 17.17 9.17
C LYS A 2 0.13 16.64 9.36
N GLN A 3 0.68 16.74 10.57
CA GLN A 3 1.95 16.11 10.90
C GLN A 3 1.72 14.65 11.25
N HIS A 4 2.62 13.78 10.77
CA HIS A 4 2.60 12.35 11.03
C HIS A 4 3.85 11.99 11.84
N SER A 5 3.67 11.31 12.97
CA SER A 5 4.77 10.94 13.87
C SER A 5 5.50 9.67 13.45
N VAL A 6 4.86 8.84 12.64
CA VAL A 6 5.41 7.58 12.10
C VAL A 6 5.03 7.43 10.63
N ARG A 7 5.81 6.64 9.89
CA ARG A 7 5.65 6.46 8.43
C ARG A 7 4.33 5.77 8.09
N GLU A 8 3.88 4.84 8.92
CA GLU A 8 2.59 4.15 8.80
C GLU A 8 1.42 5.13 8.81
N ALA A 9 1.41 6.08 9.76
CA ALA A 9 0.35 7.09 9.82
C ALA A 9 0.31 7.97 8.57
N TRP A 10 1.49 8.28 8.01
CA TRP A 10 1.58 9.00 6.74
C TRP A 10 1.04 8.15 5.58
N LEU A 11 1.38 6.86 5.51
CA LEU A 11 0.91 5.93 4.48
C LEU A 11 -0.62 5.74 4.53
N GLU A 12 -1.18 5.55 5.71
CA GLU A 12 -2.64 5.46 5.90
C GLU A 12 -3.36 6.75 5.46
N ASP A 13 -2.76 7.92 5.73
CA ASP A 13 -3.29 9.20 5.27
C ASP A 13 -3.18 9.34 3.75
N ALA A 14 -2.08 8.87 3.16
CA ALA A 14 -1.89 8.85 1.71
C ALA A 14 -2.94 7.99 1.00
N VAL A 15 -3.31 6.82 1.54
CA VAL A 15 -4.40 5.99 0.98
C VAL A 15 -5.70 6.78 0.88
N ARG A 16 -6.07 7.54 1.92
CA ARG A 16 -7.28 8.40 1.90
C ARG A 16 -7.21 9.47 0.81
N HIS A 17 -6.03 10.05 0.59
CA HIS A 17 -5.83 11.06 -0.45
C HIS A 17 -5.82 10.46 -1.87
N LEU A 18 -5.60 9.15 -2.00
CA LEU A 18 -5.65 8.42 -3.27
C LEU A 18 -7.07 7.94 -3.64
N GLU A 19 -8.02 7.91 -2.70
CA GLU A 19 -9.41 7.51 -2.98
C GLU A 19 -10.04 8.25 -4.19
N PRO A 20 -9.87 9.57 -4.36
CA PRO A 20 -10.42 10.26 -5.53
C PRO A 20 -9.78 9.83 -6.85
N VAL A 21 -8.51 9.41 -6.84
CA VAL A 21 -7.79 8.93 -8.04
C VAL A 21 -8.39 7.60 -8.50
N PHE A 22 -8.57 6.65 -7.58
CA PHE A 22 -9.21 5.37 -7.86
C PHE A 22 -10.68 5.55 -8.27
N SER A 23 -11.41 6.43 -7.56
CA SER A 23 -12.81 6.72 -7.83
C SER A 23 -13.01 7.29 -9.25
N LYS A 24 -12.11 8.19 -9.68
CA LYS A 24 -12.13 8.73 -11.05
C LYS A 24 -11.88 7.66 -12.11
N ALA A 25 -11.14 6.61 -11.78
CA ALA A 25 -10.90 5.44 -12.63
C ALA A 25 -12.03 4.39 -12.55
N GLY A 26 -13.06 4.59 -11.72
CA GLY A 26 -14.17 3.66 -11.56
C GLY A 26 -13.95 2.56 -10.52
N TYR A 27 -12.94 2.69 -9.66
CA TYR A 27 -12.59 1.72 -8.63
C TYR A 27 -12.76 2.31 -7.22
N ALA A 28 -13.08 1.46 -6.25
CA ALA A 28 -13.01 1.79 -4.84
C ALA A 28 -11.79 1.10 -4.22
N ILE A 29 -11.04 1.81 -3.37
CA ILE A 29 -9.98 1.17 -2.58
C ILE A 29 -10.66 0.34 -1.48
N PRO A 30 -10.41 -0.98 -1.39
CA PRO A 30 -10.97 -1.79 -0.32
C PRO A 30 -10.32 -1.45 1.03
N PRO A 31 -10.85 -1.96 2.16
CA PRO A 31 -10.14 -1.86 3.43
C PRO A 31 -8.75 -2.49 3.30
N VAL A 32 -7.72 -1.68 3.58
CA VAL A 32 -6.31 -2.10 3.57
C VAL A 32 -5.64 -1.70 4.88
N ARG A 33 -4.57 -2.40 5.22
CA ARG A 33 -3.59 -1.98 6.23
C ARG A 33 -2.26 -1.80 5.54
N VAL A 34 -1.60 -0.67 5.79
CA VAL A 34 -0.32 -0.35 5.16
C VAL A 34 0.73 -0.22 6.24
N SER A 35 1.84 -0.96 6.08
CA SER A 35 2.97 -0.97 7.00
C SER A 35 4.25 -0.57 6.28
N CYS A 36 5.16 0.15 6.97
CA CYS A 36 6.52 0.29 6.48
C CYS A 36 7.34 -0.92 6.95
N GLY A 37 7.72 -1.78 6.02
CA GLY A 37 8.43 -3.01 6.33
C GLY A 37 8.99 -3.66 5.08
N PHE A 38 9.97 -4.55 5.27
CA PHE A 38 10.52 -5.29 4.14
C PHE A 38 9.48 -6.28 3.59
N PRO A 39 9.16 -6.24 2.29
CA PRO A 39 8.32 -7.25 1.65
C PRO A 39 8.84 -8.67 1.87
N ALA A 40 7.94 -9.60 2.14
CA ALA A 40 8.23 -11.03 2.22
C ALA A 40 8.23 -11.65 0.81
N SER A 41 9.14 -11.17 -0.01
CA SER A 41 9.42 -11.61 -1.38
C SER A 41 10.67 -12.50 -1.41
N SER A 42 10.82 -13.32 -2.45
CA SER A 42 12.06 -14.06 -2.72
C SER A 42 13.23 -13.14 -3.06
N SER A 43 12.95 -11.90 -3.45
CA SER A 43 13.93 -10.86 -3.75
C SER A 43 13.68 -9.59 -2.92
N PRO A 44 13.73 -9.67 -1.58
CA PRO A 44 13.34 -8.57 -0.69
C PRO A 44 14.28 -7.37 -0.79
N ARG A 45 15.45 -7.54 -1.44
CA ARG A 45 16.37 -6.43 -1.72
C ARG A 45 15.88 -5.52 -2.84
N THR A 46 15.12 -6.05 -3.80
CA THR A 46 14.66 -5.33 -4.99
C THR A 46 13.16 -5.10 -5.00
N THR A 47 12.39 -5.89 -4.25
CA THR A 47 10.96 -5.66 -4.06
C THR A 47 10.74 -4.42 -3.19
N LEU A 48 10.02 -3.43 -3.73
CA LEU A 48 9.77 -2.13 -3.11
C LEU A 48 8.39 -2.05 -2.43
N GLY A 49 7.41 -2.80 -2.94
CA GLY A 49 6.08 -2.95 -2.35
C GLY A 49 5.63 -4.41 -2.42
N GLN A 50 4.65 -4.78 -1.59
CA GLN A 50 3.93 -6.04 -1.72
C GLN A 50 2.56 -5.97 -1.05
N CYS A 51 1.53 -6.36 -1.79
CA CYS A 51 0.19 -6.59 -1.30
C CYS A 51 -0.03 -8.09 -1.01
N TRP A 52 -0.69 -8.38 0.10
CA TRP A 52 -1.18 -9.71 0.44
C TRP A 52 -2.71 -9.75 0.33
N PRO A 53 -3.27 -10.86 -0.20
CA PRO A 53 -4.72 -11.01 -0.32
C PRO A 53 -5.36 -11.14 1.06
N ARG A 54 -6.65 -10.81 1.14
CA ARG A 54 -7.41 -10.77 2.40
C ARG A 54 -7.38 -12.07 3.17
N GLU A 55 -7.35 -13.21 2.47
CA GLU A 55 -7.27 -14.55 3.07
C GLU A 55 -5.98 -14.78 3.88
N ARG A 56 -4.93 -13.98 3.65
CA ARG A 56 -3.65 -14.05 4.38
C ARG A 56 -3.59 -13.11 5.57
N SER A 57 -4.62 -12.30 5.79
CA SER A 57 -4.75 -11.42 6.95
C SER A 57 -5.66 -12.02 8.01
N GLY A 58 -5.22 -12.00 9.27
CA GLY A 58 -6.10 -12.31 10.40
C GLY A 58 -7.25 -11.31 10.58
N GLY A 59 -7.20 -10.15 9.90
CA GLY A 59 -8.24 -9.13 9.91
C GLY A 59 -9.16 -9.14 8.68
N GLY A 60 -8.94 -10.02 7.70
CA GLY A 60 -9.75 -10.08 6.48
C GLY A 60 -9.62 -8.86 5.57
N VAL A 61 -8.48 -8.16 5.62
CA VAL A 61 -8.14 -6.98 4.81
C VAL A 61 -6.86 -7.23 4.02
N ASN A 62 -6.63 -6.50 2.93
CA ASN A 62 -5.35 -6.58 2.24
C ASN A 62 -4.25 -5.96 3.12
N GLU A 63 -3.14 -6.68 3.29
CA GLU A 63 -1.97 -6.21 4.05
C GLU A 63 -0.91 -5.76 3.05
N ILE A 64 -0.59 -4.47 3.04
CA ILE A 64 0.37 -3.85 2.12
C ILE A 64 1.64 -3.50 2.89
N PHE A 65 2.78 -3.90 2.36
CA PHE A 65 4.10 -3.55 2.86
C PHE A 65 4.82 -2.65 1.88
N ILE A 66 5.28 -1.50 2.36
CA ILE A 66 6.14 -0.58 1.60
C ILE A 66 7.55 -0.65 2.19
N SER A 67 8.52 -0.91 1.32
CA SER A 67 9.92 -1.08 1.70
C SER A 67 10.47 0.18 2.36
N PRO A 68 11.18 0.06 3.50
CA PRO A 68 11.74 1.23 4.19
C PRO A 68 12.85 1.95 3.39
N LYS A 69 13.29 1.37 2.27
CA LYS A 69 14.31 1.91 1.36
C LYS A 69 13.83 3.08 0.51
N LEU A 70 12.52 3.29 0.45
CA LEU A 70 11.93 4.41 -0.30
C LEU A 70 11.90 5.66 0.58
N ASP A 71 12.76 6.62 0.25
CA ASP A 71 12.83 7.93 0.91
C ASP A 71 12.22 9.05 0.07
N ASP A 72 12.18 8.89 -1.26
CA ASP A 72 11.53 9.84 -2.16
C ASP A 72 10.00 9.67 -2.10
N PRO A 73 9.23 10.70 -1.69
CA PRO A 73 7.78 10.58 -1.54
C PRO A 73 7.05 10.23 -2.82
N VAL A 74 7.55 10.65 -3.98
CA VAL A 74 6.90 10.38 -5.27
C VAL A 74 7.05 8.90 -5.64
N GLN A 75 8.25 8.34 -5.57
CA GLN A 75 8.47 6.90 -5.77
C GLN A 75 7.72 6.04 -4.74
N LEU A 76 7.61 6.52 -3.50
CA LEU A 76 6.85 5.85 -2.46
C LEU A 76 5.35 5.82 -2.79
N LEU A 77 4.77 6.93 -3.24
CA LEU A 77 3.37 6.99 -3.68
C LEU A 77 3.12 6.15 -4.93
N ASP A 78 4.05 6.15 -5.88
CA ASP A 78 3.99 5.30 -7.08
C ASP A 78 3.91 3.81 -6.70
N THR A 79 4.80 3.39 -5.79
CA THR A 79 4.79 2.02 -5.25
C THR A 79 3.48 1.73 -4.49
N LEU A 80 3.00 2.66 -3.65
CA LEU A 80 1.74 2.47 -2.93
C LEU A 80 0.54 2.34 -3.87
N VAL A 81 0.46 3.17 -4.92
CA VAL A 81 -0.60 3.08 -5.92
C VAL A 81 -0.59 1.73 -6.62
N HIS A 82 0.59 1.21 -6.98
CA HIS A 82 0.74 -0.13 -7.55
C HIS A 82 0.17 -1.21 -6.62
N GLU A 83 0.54 -1.21 -5.34
CA GLU A 83 0.03 -2.20 -4.38
C GLU A 83 -1.47 -2.04 -4.10
N LEU A 84 -2.01 -0.82 -4.17
CA LEU A 84 -3.44 -0.58 -4.08
C LEU A 84 -4.20 -1.14 -5.27
N CYS A 85 -3.62 -1.17 -6.48
CA CYS A 85 -4.20 -1.88 -7.62
C CYS A 85 -4.32 -3.38 -7.34
N HIS A 86 -3.27 -3.99 -6.77
CA HIS A 86 -3.36 -5.39 -6.30
C HIS A 86 -4.37 -5.57 -5.17
N ALA A 87 -4.60 -4.58 -4.31
CA ALA A 87 -5.66 -4.69 -3.30
C ALA A 87 -7.06 -4.68 -3.94
N VAL A 88 -7.28 -3.87 -4.98
CA VAL A 88 -8.57 -3.75 -5.68
C VAL A 88 -9.02 -5.09 -6.28
N ASP A 89 -8.11 -5.88 -6.84
CA ASP A 89 -8.41 -7.20 -7.41
C ASP A 89 -8.06 -8.38 -6.47
N ASP A 90 -7.73 -8.08 -5.21
CA ASP A 90 -7.35 -9.04 -4.17
C ASP A 90 -6.18 -9.96 -4.58
N CYS A 91 -5.15 -9.35 -5.18
CA CYS A 91 -3.89 -9.97 -5.62
C CYS A 91 -4.09 -11.08 -6.67
N PHE A 92 -5.10 -10.92 -7.53
CA PHE A 92 -5.38 -11.89 -8.58
C PHE A 92 -4.45 -11.76 -9.79
N SER A 93 -3.97 -10.54 -10.09
CA SER A 93 -3.06 -10.24 -11.22
C SER A 93 -1.61 -9.97 -10.84
#